data_AF-A0A450T6E5-F1
#
_entry.id   AF-A0A450T6E5-F1
#
_cell.length_a   1.000
_cell.length_b   1.000
_cell.length_c   1.000
_cell.angle_alpha   90.00
_cell.angle_beta   90.00
_cell.angle_gamma   90.00
#
_symmetry.space_group_name_H-M   'P 1'
#
loop_
_entity.id
_entity.type
_entity.pdbx_description
1 polymer ?
#
loop_
_entity_poly.entity_id
_entity_poly.type
_entity_poly.pdbx_seq_one_letter_code
_entity_poly.pdbx_strand_id
1 'polypeptide(L)'
;ALFDRREAHRATLRNLLQREGYEDLEAVLQEGREMGRKAGLQEGERKGEMKGKKEGRKEKTVEIARAALAKGMDAGLVAEISGLSEGEVRAL
;
A
#
# COMPACT_ATOMS: atom_id res chain seq x y z
N ALA A 1 23.04 23.05 -47.31
CA ALA A 1 23.12 21.74 -46.62
C ALA A 1 22.19 21.81 -45.41
N LEU A 2 21.02 21.17 -45.50
CA LEU A 2 20.08 21.09 -44.38
C LEU A 2 20.65 20.07 -43.39
N PHE A 3 21.20 20.55 -42.27
CA PHE A 3 21.40 19.70 -41.10
C PHE A 3 20.04 19.05 -40.77
N ASP A 4 19.97 17.72 -40.80
CA ASP A 4 18.76 17.01 -40.45
C ASP A 4 18.45 17.28 -38.97
N ARG A 5 17.40 18.07 -38.71
CA ARG A 5 16.96 18.45 -37.37
C ARG A 5 16.72 17.23 -36.47
N ARG A 6 16.35 16.08 -37.03
CA ARG A 6 16.19 14.83 -36.26
C ARG A 6 17.50 14.29 -35.75
N GLU A 7 18.55 14.29 -36.58
CA GLU A 7 19.87 13.82 -36.18
C GLU A 7 20.50 14.74 -35.11
N ALA A 8 20.27 16.06 -35.21
CA ALA A 8 20.66 17.00 -34.18
C ALA A 8 19.98 16.72 -32.84
N HIS A 9 18.66 16.48 -32.82
CA HIS A 9 17.93 16.14 -31.60
C HIS A 9 18.39 14.79 -31.01
N ARG A 10 18.62 13.79 -31.86
CA ARG A 10 19.12 12.47 -31.44
C ARG A 10 20.50 12.58 -30.79
N ALA A 11 21.41 13.36 -31.38
CA ALA A 11 22.73 13.61 -30.82
C ALA A 11 22.64 14.32 -29.46
N THR A 12 21.78 15.34 -29.34
CA THR A 12 21.54 16.03 -28.06
C THR A 12 21.01 15.07 -26.99
N LEU A 13 20.01 14.24 -27.31
CA LEU A 13 19.47 13.26 -26.36
C LEU A 13 20.54 12.26 -25.92
N ARG A 14 21.31 11.71 -26.86
CA ARG A 14 22.40 10.79 -26.54
C ARG A 14 23.43 11.43 -25.60
N ASN A 15 23.84 12.66 -25.88
CA ASN A 15 24.80 13.38 -25.03
C ASN A 15 24.25 13.63 -23.62
N LEU A 16 22.95 13.96 -23.51
CA LEU A 16 22.31 14.13 -22.21
C LEU A 16 22.26 12.82 -21.43
N LEU A 17 21.82 11.73 -22.06
CA LEU A 17 21.77 10.41 -21.43
C LEU A 17 23.15 9.98 -20.93
N GLN A 18 24.19 10.14 -21.74
CA GLN A 18 25.57 9.82 -21.35
C GLN A 18 26.06 10.65 -20.16
N ARG A 19 25.69 11.94 -20.09
CA ARG A 19 26.04 12.80 -18.93
C ARG A 19 25.32 12.38 -17.65
N GLU A 20 24.11 11.87 -17.79
CA GLU A 20 23.34 11.29 -16.69
C GLU A 20 23.73 9.83 -16.40
N GLY A 21 24.73 9.28 -17.10
CA GLY A 21 25.23 7.92 -16.89
C GLY A 21 24.42 6.81 -17.56
N TYR A 22 23.47 7.15 -18.43
CA TYR A 22 22.66 6.20 -19.17
C TYR A 22 23.26 5.91 -20.56
N GLU A 23 23.25 4.63 -20.93
CA GLU A 23 23.70 4.18 -22.25
C GLU A 23 22.73 4.64 -23.35
N ASP A 24 21.43 4.54 -23.09
CA ASP A 24 20.35 4.92 -23.98
C ASP A 24 19.04 5.21 -23.22
N LEU A 25 17.96 5.45 -23.97
CA LEU A 25 16.65 5.70 -23.40
C LEU A 25 16.03 4.44 -22.79
N GLU A 26 16.41 3.25 -23.27
CA GLU A 26 15.86 1.99 -22.76
C GLU A 26 16.34 1.72 -21.33
N ALA A 27 17.61 2.04 -21.02
CA ALA A 27 18.14 2.02 -19.67
C ALA A 27 17.32 2.89 -18.70
N VAL A 28 16.98 4.13 -19.10
CA VAL A 28 16.13 5.03 -18.30
C VAL A 28 14.75 4.43 -18.07
N LEU A 29 14.13 3.87 -19.11
CA LEU A 29 12.81 3.27 -19.02
C LEU A 29 12.81 2.01 -18.14
N GLN A 30 13.87 1.21 -18.20
CA GLN A 30 14.03 0.03 -17.37
C GLN A 30 14.17 0.40 -15.88
N GLU A 31 15.01 1.37 -15.56
CA GLU A 31 15.15 1.87 -14.19
C GLU A 31 13.83 2.45 -13.68
N GLY A 32 13.13 3.24 -14.49
CA GLY A 32 11.81 3.77 -14.17
C GLY A 32 10.78 2.67 -13.87
N ARG A 33 10.75 1.60 -14.65
CA ARG A 33 9.88 0.43 -14.41
C ARG A 33 10.25 -0.29 -13.12
N GLU A 34 11.54 -0.47 -12.85
CA GLU A 34 12.01 -1.13 -11.63
C GLU A 34 11.66 -0.32 -10.38
N MET A 35 11.90 0.99 -10.40
CA MET A 35 11.51 1.91 -9.34
C MET A 35 9.99 1.88 -9.11
N GLY A 36 9.21 1.96 -10.18
CA GLY A 36 7.75 1.89 -10.12
C GLY A 36 7.25 0.58 -9.51
N ARG A 37 7.82 -0.57 -9.93
CA ARG A 37 7.50 -1.88 -9.36
C ARG A 37 7.85 -1.95 -7.88
N LYS A 38 9.03 -1.48 -7.48
CA LYS A 38 9.48 -1.48 -6.08
C LYS A 38 8.59 -0.61 -5.20
N ALA A 39 8.26 0.59 -5.65
CA ALA A 39 7.35 1.49 -4.94
C ALA A 39 5.95 0.87 -4.80
N GLY A 40 5.43 0.29 -5.88
CA GLY A 40 4.12 -0.37 -5.88
C GLY A 40 4.04 -1.56 -4.93
N LEU A 41 5.08 -2.40 -4.88
CA LEU A 41 5.17 -3.51 -3.94
C LEU A 41 5.21 -3.02 -2.50
N GLN A 42 6.08 -2.05 -2.19
CA GLN A 42 6.21 -1.52 -0.83
C GLN A 42 4.92 -0.85 -0.34
N GLU A 43 4.24 -0.09 -1.21
CA GLU A 43 2.96 0.52 -0.87
C GLU A 43 1.88 -0.54 -0.67
N GLY A 44 1.85 -1.56 -1.53
CA GLY A 44 0.95 -2.70 -1.44
C GLY A 44 1.09 -3.46 -0.13
N GLU A 45 2.33 -3.82 0.24
CA GLU A 45 2.65 -4.49 1.51
C GLU A 45 2.21 -3.65 2.71
N ARG A 46 2.56 -2.36 2.74
CA ARG A 46 2.19 -1.46 3.85
C ARG A 46 0.67 -1.33 3.98
N LYS A 47 -0.05 -1.18 2.87
CA LYS A 47 -1.52 -1.11 2.87
C LYS A 47 -2.13 -2.43 3.31
N GLY A 48 -1.61 -3.56 2.83
CA GLY A 48 -2.05 -4.89 3.21
C GLY A 48 -1.87 -5.16 4.69
N GLU A 49 -0.69 -4.88 5.24
CA GLU A 49 -0.38 -5.06 6.66
C GLU A 49 -1.28 -4.19 7.55
N MET A 50 -1.49 -2.92 7.18
CA MET A 50 -2.36 -2.02 7.95
C MET A 50 -3.82 -2.49 7.94
N LYS A 51 -4.34 -2.89 6.78
CA LYS A 51 -5.71 -3.42 6.66
C LYS A 51 -5.85 -4.72 7.45
N GLY A 52 -4.95 -5.67 7.25
CA GLY A 52 -4.96 -6.95 7.96
C GLY A 52 -4.88 -6.80 9.48
N LYS A 53 -4.01 -5.90 9.99
CA LYS A 53 -3.95 -5.60 11.43
C LYS A 53 -5.24 -4.99 11.95
N LYS A 54 -5.89 -4.11 11.19
CA LYS A 54 -7.15 -3.46 11.59
C LYS A 54 -8.31 -4.45 11.60
N GLU A 55 -8.43 -5.25 10.54
CA GLU A 55 -9.47 -6.27 10.41
C GLU A 55 -9.30 -7.36 11.45
N GLY A 56 -8.10 -7.91 11.61
CA GLY A 56 -7.82 -8.93 12.63
C GLY A 56 -8.03 -8.43 14.07
N ARG A 57 -7.74 -7.16 14.36
CA ARG A 57 -8.08 -6.56 15.67
C ARG A 57 -9.59 -6.51 15.89
N LYS A 58 -10.36 -6.07 14.88
CA LYS A 58 -11.82 -6.02 14.97
C LYS A 58 -12.43 -7.41 15.14
N GLU A 59 -11.99 -8.38 14.34
CA GLU A 59 -12.44 -9.76 14.44
C GLU A 59 -12.16 -10.34 15.82
N LYS A 60 -10.95 -10.14 16.35
CA LYS A 60 -10.60 -10.56 17.70
C LYS A 60 -11.46 -9.89 18.77
N THR A 61 -11.74 -8.58 18.65
CA THR A 61 -12.63 -7.87 19.57
C THR A 61 -14.04 -8.49 19.58
N VAL A 62 -14.58 -8.78 18.40
CA VAL A 62 -15.90 -9.41 18.24
C VAL A 62 -15.92 -10.83 18.81
N GLU A 63 -14.87 -11.61 18.56
CA GLU A 63 -14.74 -12.98 19.10
C GLU A 63 -14.72 -12.98 20.63
N ILE A 64 -13.95 -12.06 21.24
CA ILE A 64 -13.89 -11.90 22.70
C ILE A 64 -15.27 -11.51 23.26
N ALA A 65 -15.95 -10.56 22.62
CA ALA A 65 -17.27 -10.11 23.06
C ALA A 65 -18.30 -11.25 23.01
N ARG A 66 -18.31 -12.05 21.93
CA ARG A 66 -19.16 -13.25 21.83
C ARG A 66 -18.85 -14.28 22.90
N ALA A 67 -17.58 -14.55 23.17
CA ALA A 67 -17.18 -15.49 24.20
C ALA A 67 -17.59 -15.02 25.60
N ALA A 68 -17.54 -13.71 25.86
CA ALA A 68 -17.97 -13.11 27.12
C ALA A 68 -19.50 -13.21 27.32
N LEU A 69 -20.28 -12.88 26.29
CA LEU A 69 -21.74 -13.04 26.30
C LEU A 69 -22.15 -14.51 26.51
N ALA A 70 -21.47 -15.45 25.84
CA ALA A 70 -21.73 -16.88 25.99
C ALA A 70 -21.45 -17.39 27.41
N LYS A 71 -20.59 -16.70 28.16
CA LYS A 71 -20.32 -16.96 29.59
C LYS A 71 -21.30 -16.27 30.54
N GLY A 72 -22.32 -15.60 30.00
CA GLY A 72 -23.37 -14.93 30.77
C GLY A 72 -22.97 -13.54 31.30
N MET A 73 -21.91 -12.92 30.76
CA MET A 73 -21.58 -11.53 31.10
C MET A 73 -22.64 -10.58 30.54
N ASP A 74 -22.94 -9.53 31.29
CA ASP A 74 -23.90 -8.50 30.87
C ASP A 74 -23.39 -7.72 29.64
N ALA A 75 -24.33 -7.36 28.74
CA ALA A 75 -23.99 -6.70 27.48
C ALA A 75 -23.35 -5.32 27.69
N GLY A 76 -23.71 -4.59 28.74
CA GLY A 76 -23.08 -3.31 29.08
C GLY A 76 -21.63 -3.50 29.51
N LEU A 77 -21.35 -4.49 30.36
CA LEU A 77 -19.98 -4.82 30.78
C LEU A 77 -19.13 -5.32 29.60
N VAL A 78 -19.71 -6.12 28.71
CA VAL A 78 -19.01 -6.58 27.49
C VAL A 78 -18.70 -5.41 26.56
N ALA A 79 -19.63 -4.46 26.39
CA ALA A 79 -19.41 -3.26 25.60
C ALA A 79 -18.24 -2.43 26.16
N GLU A 80 -18.20 -2.22 27.48
CA GLU A 80 -17.13 -1.49 28.16
C GLU A 80 -15.76 -2.16 27.96
N ILE A 81 -15.66 -3.48 28.16
CA ILE A 81 -14.38 -4.20 28.07
C ILE A 81 -13.89 -4.34 26.62
N SER A 82 -14.81 -4.60 25.69
CA SER A 82 -14.46 -4.82 24.27
C SER A 82 -14.24 -3.51 23.50
N GLY A 83 -14.73 -2.39 24.03
CA GLY A 83 -14.72 -1.10 23.33
C GLY A 83 -15.73 -1.05 22.17
N LEU A 84 -16.67 -1.99 22.11
CA LEU A 84 -17.82 -1.97 21.21
C LEU A 84 -18.94 -1.14 21.83
N SER A 85 -19.81 -0.57 21.01
CA SER A 85 -21.06 0.01 21.50
C SER A 85 -22.01 -1.08 22.00
N GLU A 86 -22.90 -0.76 22.94
CA GLU A 86 -23.93 -1.70 23.38
C GLU A 86 -24.80 -2.20 22.22
N GLY A 87 -25.07 -1.36 21.22
CA GLY A 87 -25.81 -1.75 20.03
C GLY A 87 -25.09 -2.80 19.20
N GLU A 88 -23.76 -2.66 19.03
CA GLU A 88 -22.93 -3.67 18.37
C GLU A 88 -22.93 -4.97 19.16
N VAL A 89 -22.73 -4.91 20.48
CA VAL A 89 -22.72 -6.10 21.35
C VAL A 89 -24.07 -6.83 21.35
N ARG A 90 -25.20 -6.10 21.38
CA ARG A 90 -26.54 -6.68 21.31
C ARG A 90 -26.85 -7.31 19.94
N ALA A 91 -26.10 -6.94 18.90
CA ALA A 91 -26.21 -7.49 17.56
C ALA A 91 -25.25 -8.67 17.27
N LEU A 92 -24.37 -9.03 18.22
CA LEU A 92 -23.38 -10.11 18.07
C LEU A 92 -23.95 -11.52 18.22
#